data_AF-A0A3N4KYW5-F1
#
_entry.id   AF-A0A3N4KYW5-F1
#
_cell.length_a   1.000
_cell.length_b   1.000
_cell.length_c   1.000
_cell.angle_alpha   90.00
_cell.angle_beta   90.00
_cell.angle_gamma   90.00
#
_symmetry.space_group_name_H-M   'P 1'
#
loop_
_entity.id
_entity.type
_entity.pdbx_description
1 polymer ?
#
loop_
_entity_poly.entity_id
_entity_poly.type
_entity_poly.pdbx_seq_one_letter_code
_entity_poly.pdbx_strand_id
1 'polypeptide(L)'
;MASGFKSLPLADNGHDTQKAGEIEPTWQDNISKLFSAPYWLPEDTRESVGASWIAMMKFWGPTDLSNYDHVKKKATSIYQHCRSKSMPLTDDPSQYFPEEALELIRHWTNQGYRKVSTDPIVRETVIPEPHDPPVTWRNRKDIRNLTPEELQTYRAKLEDILGVGRVKSKWQELEFLHANWCLHYQEATFLWHRAYLRYVEELIDFPIPYWNCLAAESKDPNSEFSGLPKEFCDEEYEHPTKGTRPNPLRYALALIDDPDVEKHRFVERDPILYSREAGEEWNRKVRMFELYQEQIGFSLQQKTYSQPMNITQEQGLPYGTSWASIPEFDEEQLDEDYPYRAEFDGLFEQPHDNIHGWIGPDMANNSFTGFDPVFLSYHGNIDRITEIFLRSRRGLTFTSSFPLRPFINQARELSYSDPREYIYTMVGDT
;
A
#
# COMPACT_ATOMS: atom_id res chain seq x y z
N MET A 1 -37.42 12.23 0.86
CA MET A 1 -38.02 11.42 1.94
C MET A 1 -36.89 10.82 2.74
N ALA A 2 -36.81 11.20 4.01
CA ALA A 2 -35.72 10.82 4.91
C ALA A 2 -35.90 9.39 5.44
N SER A 3 -34.90 8.54 5.25
CA SER A 3 -34.67 7.30 6.00
C SER A 3 -33.20 7.35 6.43
N GLY A 4 -32.85 7.65 7.67
CA GLY A 4 -33.30 6.98 8.88
C GLY A 4 -32.28 5.92 9.29
N PHE A 5 -31.00 6.29 9.39
CA PHE A 5 -29.97 5.45 10.03
C PHE A 5 -30.32 5.32 11.51
N LYS A 6 -30.94 4.20 11.89
CA LYS A 6 -31.07 3.80 13.28
C LYS A 6 -29.72 3.27 13.74
N SER A 7 -29.09 3.99 14.66
CA SER A 7 -28.02 3.48 15.51
C SER A 7 -28.50 2.20 16.20
N LEU A 8 -27.81 1.08 15.93
CA LEU A 8 -27.98 -0.14 16.71
C LEU A 8 -27.52 0.12 18.15
N PRO A 9 -28.28 -0.30 19.18
CA PRO A 9 -27.88 -0.10 20.56
C PRO A 9 -26.63 -0.93 20.84
N LEU A 10 -25.63 -0.30 21.43
CA LEU A 10 -24.54 -0.96 22.14
C LEU A 10 -25.18 -1.94 23.12
N ALA A 11 -25.01 -3.24 22.86
CA ALA A 11 -25.33 -4.26 23.84
C ALA A 11 -24.40 -4.06 25.03
N ASP A 12 -24.95 -3.50 26.10
CA ASP A 12 -24.39 -3.53 27.44
C ASP A 12 -24.42 -4.99 27.93
N ASN A 13 -23.47 -5.78 27.43
CA ASN A 13 -23.13 -7.07 28.01
C ASN A 13 -22.27 -6.75 29.23
N GLY A 14 -22.92 -6.66 30.38
CA GLY A 14 -22.28 -6.54 31.68
C GLY A 14 -21.20 -7.60 31.87
N HIS A 15 -19.97 -7.24 31.53
CA HIS A 15 -18.79 -7.83 32.11
C HIS A 15 -18.41 -6.97 33.29
N ASP A 16 -18.60 -7.56 34.46
CA ASP A 16 -18.04 -7.15 35.74
C ASP A 16 -16.58 -6.73 35.52
N THR A 17 -16.35 -5.42 35.46
CA THR A 17 -15.01 -4.84 35.37
C THR A 17 -14.39 -4.97 36.74
N GLN A 18 -13.92 -6.19 37.05
CA GLN A 18 -12.99 -6.38 38.14
C GLN A 18 -11.77 -5.52 37.83
N LYS A 19 -11.60 -4.46 38.63
CA LYS A 19 -10.33 -3.77 38.84
C LYS A 19 -9.20 -4.81 38.81
N ALA A 20 -8.10 -4.47 38.13
CA ALA A 20 -6.86 -5.23 38.08
C ALA A 20 -6.42 -5.76 39.45
N GLY A 21 -6.98 -6.89 39.86
CA GLY A 21 -6.36 -7.82 40.78
C GLY A 21 -5.37 -8.61 39.95
N GLU A 22 -4.14 -8.75 40.44
CA GLU A 22 -3.11 -9.57 39.80
C GLU A 22 -3.72 -10.94 39.46
N ILE A 23 -3.98 -11.19 38.18
CA ILE A 23 -4.39 -12.53 37.76
C ILE A 23 -3.19 -13.42 38.05
N GLU A 24 -3.43 -14.50 38.78
CA GLU A 24 -2.42 -15.48 39.18
C GLU A 24 -2.57 -16.77 38.36
N PRO A 25 -2.26 -16.76 37.05
CA PRO A 25 -2.60 -17.86 36.15
C PRO A 25 -1.82 -19.14 36.45
N THR A 26 -2.48 -20.29 36.44
CA THR A 26 -1.79 -21.59 36.61
C THR A 26 -1.76 -22.36 35.30
N TRP A 27 -0.87 -23.36 35.22
CA TRP A 27 -0.87 -24.29 34.10
C TRP A 27 -2.23 -24.99 33.92
N GLN A 28 -2.77 -25.54 35.01
CA GLN A 28 -4.00 -26.35 34.96
C GLN A 28 -5.24 -25.50 34.67
N ASP A 29 -5.32 -24.31 35.23
CA ASP A 29 -6.54 -23.51 35.15
C ASP A 29 -6.58 -22.63 33.92
N ASN A 30 -5.41 -22.16 33.44
CA ASN A 30 -5.31 -21.14 32.40
C ASN A 30 -4.47 -21.59 31.20
N ILE A 31 -3.16 -21.83 31.40
CA ILE A 31 -2.20 -21.90 30.29
C ILE A 31 -2.41 -23.12 29.39
N SER A 32 -2.65 -24.30 29.97
CA SER A 32 -2.95 -25.49 29.17
C SER A 32 -4.19 -25.29 28.29
N LYS A 33 -5.21 -24.60 28.80
CA LYS A 33 -6.47 -24.34 28.09
C LYS A 33 -6.30 -23.36 26.93
N LEU A 34 -5.34 -22.43 26.99
CA LEU A 34 -5.02 -21.56 25.85
C LEU A 34 -4.63 -22.37 24.61
N PHE A 35 -4.00 -23.53 24.79
CA PHE A 35 -3.58 -24.40 23.69
C PHE A 35 -4.56 -25.53 23.40
N SER A 36 -5.27 -26.07 24.40
CA SER A 36 -6.17 -27.20 24.19
C SER A 36 -7.60 -26.79 23.82
N ALA A 37 -8.08 -25.65 24.31
CA ALA A 37 -9.44 -25.17 24.14
C ALA A 37 -9.47 -23.62 24.24
N PRO A 38 -8.84 -22.90 23.29
CA PRO A 38 -8.73 -21.43 23.31
C PRO A 38 -10.10 -20.78 23.49
N TYR A 39 -10.25 -20.02 24.58
CA TYR A 39 -11.55 -19.50 25.00
C TYR A 39 -12.15 -18.48 24.02
N TRP A 40 -11.32 -17.83 23.20
CA TRP A 40 -11.73 -16.81 22.23
C TRP A 40 -12.28 -17.38 20.93
N LEU A 41 -12.12 -18.69 20.71
CA LEU A 41 -12.70 -19.38 19.57
C LEU A 41 -14.11 -19.89 19.85
N PRO A 42 -14.94 -20.10 18.80
CA PRO A 42 -16.27 -20.67 18.94
C PRO A 42 -16.25 -22.00 19.70
N GLU A 43 -17.24 -22.20 20.58
CA GLU A 43 -17.27 -23.32 21.52
C GLU A 43 -17.24 -24.69 20.86
N ASP A 44 -17.90 -24.80 19.71
CA ASP A 44 -18.01 -26.00 18.89
C ASP A 44 -16.71 -26.36 18.15
N THR A 45 -15.76 -25.43 18.02
CA THR A 45 -14.53 -25.62 17.23
C THR A 45 -13.24 -25.57 18.06
N ARG A 46 -13.23 -24.88 19.21
CA ARG A 46 -12.00 -24.59 19.97
C ARG A 46 -11.17 -25.82 20.35
N GLU A 47 -11.79 -26.92 20.75
CA GLU A 47 -11.05 -28.15 21.12
C GLU A 47 -10.38 -28.81 19.90
N SER A 48 -11.07 -28.82 18.76
CA SER A 48 -10.54 -29.36 17.50
C SER A 48 -9.36 -28.52 17.00
N VAL A 49 -9.49 -27.19 17.06
CA VAL A 49 -8.42 -26.27 16.69
C VAL A 49 -7.21 -26.42 17.61
N GLY A 50 -7.42 -26.47 18.93
CA GLY A 50 -6.35 -26.68 19.90
C GLY A 50 -5.63 -28.03 19.72
N ALA A 51 -6.39 -29.11 19.48
CA ALA A 51 -5.83 -30.42 19.16
C ALA A 51 -4.97 -30.39 17.89
N SER A 52 -5.39 -29.66 16.86
CA SER A 52 -4.62 -29.44 15.64
C SER A 52 -3.30 -28.71 15.92
N TRP A 53 -3.31 -27.63 16.71
CA TRP A 53 -2.10 -26.91 17.09
C TRP A 53 -1.10 -27.81 17.84
N ILE A 54 -1.58 -28.59 18.82
CA ILE A 54 -0.74 -29.54 19.58
C ILE A 54 -0.15 -30.59 18.63
N ALA A 55 -0.95 -31.15 17.72
CA ALA A 55 -0.50 -32.16 16.76
C ALA A 55 0.57 -31.60 15.80
N MET A 56 0.37 -30.40 15.26
CA MET A 56 1.34 -29.74 14.38
C MET A 56 2.66 -29.44 15.09
N MET A 57 2.60 -28.95 16.33
CA MET A 57 3.80 -28.68 17.11
C MET A 57 4.59 -29.93 17.47
N LYS A 58 3.90 -31.06 17.73
CA LYS A 58 4.53 -32.38 17.93
C LYS A 58 5.15 -32.94 16.65
N PHE A 59 4.51 -32.71 15.52
CA PHE A 59 4.94 -33.26 14.23
C PHE A 59 6.15 -32.50 13.66
N TRP A 60 6.09 -31.17 13.64
CA TRP A 60 7.12 -30.31 13.02
C TRP A 60 8.19 -29.81 13.99
N GLY A 61 7.99 -29.95 15.30
CA GLY A 61 8.89 -29.38 16.30
C GLY A 61 9.09 -30.26 17.54
N PRO A 62 10.05 -29.88 18.41
CA PRO A 62 10.31 -30.60 19.65
C PRO A 62 9.38 -30.21 20.82
N THR A 63 8.45 -29.27 20.60
CA THR A 63 7.62 -28.69 21.66
C THR A 63 6.24 -29.36 21.67
N ASP A 64 5.85 -29.88 22.83
CA ASP A 64 4.51 -30.40 23.04
C ASP A 64 3.72 -29.36 23.84
N LEU A 65 2.76 -28.69 23.19
CA LEU A 65 1.91 -27.67 23.83
C LEU A 65 0.97 -28.24 24.91
N SER A 66 0.79 -29.55 24.97
CA SER A 66 0.05 -30.23 26.04
C SER A 66 0.93 -30.60 27.25
N ASN A 67 2.24 -30.42 27.15
CA ASN A 67 3.20 -30.79 28.18
C ASN A 67 3.74 -29.54 28.92
N TYR A 68 3.52 -29.49 30.23
CA TYR A 68 3.96 -28.40 31.08
C TYR A 68 5.47 -28.10 30.96
N ASP A 69 6.34 -29.11 31.03
CA ASP A 69 7.79 -28.89 31.07
C ASP A 69 8.30 -28.38 29.72
N HIS A 70 7.67 -28.80 28.62
CA HIS A 70 7.97 -28.31 27.28
C HIS A 70 7.53 -26.84 27.13
N VAL A 71 6.30 -26.50 27.53
CA VAL A 71 5.81 -25.12 27.46
C VAL A 71 6.60 -24.20 28.39
N LYS A 72 6.87 -24.62 29.63
CA LYS A 72 7.73 -23.87 30.57
C LYS A 72 9.09 -23.56 29.96
N LYS A 73 9.76 -24.56 29.39
CA LYS A 73 11.07 -24.41 28.76
C LYS A 73 11.07 -23.44 27.58
N LYS A 74 9.91 -23.24 26.92
CA LYS A 74 9.76 -22.43 25.70
C LYS A 74 8.86 -21.22 25.89
N ALA A 75 8.44 -20.88 27.11
CA ALA A 75 7.39 -19.89 27.36
C ALA A 75 7.66 -18.53 26.70
N THR A 76 8.87 -17.99 26.82
CA THR A 76 9.27 -16.73 26.17
C THR A 76 9.16 -16.81 24.65
N SER A 77 9.62 -17.91 24.05
CA SER A 77 9.56 -18.12 22.59
C SER A 77 8.12 -18.30 22.11
N ILE A 78 7.29 -19.05 22.86
CA ILE A 78 5.87 -19.22 22.56
C ILE A 78 5.16 -17.88 22.61
N TYR A 79 5.36 -17.10 23.67
CA TYR A 79 4.81 -15.74 23.79
C TYR A 79 5.21 -14.86 22.60
N GLN A 80 6.50 -14.85 22.23
CA GLN A 80 7.00 -14.06 21.10
C GLN A 80 6.41 -14.50 19.75
N HIS A 81 6.22 -15.80 19.53
CA HIS A 81 5.60 -16.31 18.31
C HIS A 81 4.10 -16.01 18.22
N CYS A 82 3.38 -16.18 19.33
CA CYS A 82 1.96 -15.83 19.42
C CYS A 82 1.75 -14.32 19.25
N ARG A 83 2.57 -13.49 19.90
CA ARG A 83 2.50 -12.03 19.81
C ARG A 83 2.83 -11.52 18.40
N SER A 84 3.85 -12.08 17.75
CA SER A 84 4.23 -11.72 16.37
C SER A 84 3.30 -12.32 15.30
N LYS A 85 2.25 -13.07 15.69
CA LYS A 85 1.33 -13.78 14.79
C LYS A 85 2.04 -14.77 13.85
N SER A 86 3.25 -15.20 14.20
CA SER A 86 3.94 -16.30 13.52
C SER A 86 3.45 -17.67 13.99
N MET A 87 2.70 -17.71 15.10
CA MET A 87 1.91 -18.86 15.53
C MET A 87 0.52 -18.44 16.03
N PRO A 88 -0.53 -19.23 15.75
CA PRO A 88 -0.53 -20.42 14.89
C PRO A 88 -0.34 -20.06 13.40
N LEU A 89 0.19 -21.00 12.61
CA LEU A 89 0.17 -20.88 11.15
C LEU A 89 -1.25 -21.19 10.67
N THR A 90 -1.97 -20.16 10.25
CA THR A 90 -3.40 -20.25 9.92
C THR A 90 -3.79 -19.19 8.89
N ASP A 91 -4.82 -19.47 8.10
CA ASP A 91 -5.47 -18.53 7.19
C ASP A 91 -6.65 -17.79 7.83
N ASP A 92 -7.12 -18.26 8.99
CA ASP A 92 -8.20 -17.70 9.79
C ASP A 92 -7.66 -16.75 10.87
N PRO A 93 -7.82 -15.42 10.71
CA PRO A 93 -7.28 -14.44 11.66
C PRO A 93 -7.87 -14.54 13.07
N SER A 94 -9.04 -15.17 13.24
CA SER A 94 -9.68 -15.33 14.55
C SER A 94 -8.89 -16.26 15.48
N GLN A 95 -8.01 -17.10 14.92
CA GLN A 95 -7.17 -18.04 15.64
C GLN A 95 -5.94 -17.42 16.29
N TYR A 96 -5.58 -16.17 15.95
CA TYR A 96 -4.46 -15.49 16.61
C TYR A 96 -4.77 -15.21 18.10
N PHE A 97 -3.74 -15.29 18.94
CA PHE A 97 -3.87 -15.09 20.38
C PHE A 97 -4.22 -13.62 20.67
N PRO A 98 -5.32 -13.35 21.36
CA PRO A 98 -5.66 -11.99 21.77
C PRO A 98 -4.74 -11.52 22.91
N GLU A 99 -4.70 -10.21 23.15
CA GLU A 99 -3.78 -9.61 24.14
C GLU A 99 -4.00 -10.20 25.55
N GLU A 100 -5.25 -10.47 25.93
CA GLU A 100 -5.57 -11.06 27.23
C GLU A 100 -4.97 -12.46 27.40
N ALA A 101 -4.93 -13.25 26.32
CA ALA A 101 -4.31 -14.59 26.34
C ALA A 101 -2.78 -14.51 26.44
N LEU A 102 -2.18 -13.52 25.76
CA LEU A 102 -0.75 -13.25 25.83
C LEU A 102 -0.35 -12.80 27.25
N GLU A 103 -1.15 -11.95 27.88
CA GLU A 103 -0.92 -11.49 29.25
C GLU A 103 -1.02 -12.64 30.27
N LEU A 104 -1.91 -13.62 30.07
CA LEU A 104 -1.92 -14.83 30.89
C LEU A 104 -0.58 -15.59 30.80
N ILE A 105 -0.02 -15.76 29.60
CA ILE A 105 1.29 -16.41 29.41
C ILE A 105 2.40 -15.59 30.08
N ARG A 106 2.39 -14.27 29.91
CA ARG A 106 3.37 -13.36 30.51
C ARG A 106 3.34 -13.43 32.04
N HIS A 107 2.17 -13.28 32.64
CA HIS A 107 2.00 -13.35 34.09
C HIS A 107 2.36 -14.73 34.64
N TRP A 108 1.97 -15.82 33.98
CA TRP A 108 2.33 -17.18 34.40
C TRP A 108 3.84 -17.42 34.41
N THR A 109 4.52 -16.94 33.37
CA THR A 109 5.98 -17.02 33.26
C THR A 109 6.64 -16.21 34.36
N ASN A 110 6.21 -14.95 34.55
CA ASN A 110 6.82 -14.02 35.50
C ASN A 110 6.56 -14.34 36.97
N GLN A 111 5.62 -15.24 37.28
CA GLN A 111 5.36 -15.69 38.66
C GLN A 111 5.98 -17.05 39.01
N GLY A 112 6.87 -17.57 38.16
CA GLY A 112 7.61 -18.80 38.44
C GLY A 112 6.97 -20.08 37.89
N TYR A 113 6.12 -19.99 36.86
CA TYR A 113 5.55 -21.14 36.14
C TYR A 113 4.68 -22.05 37.00
N ARG A 114 3.76 -21.52 37.79
CA ARG A 114 2.93 -22.31 38.72
C ARG A 114 2.13 -23.39 37.96
N LYS A 115 2.19 -24.65 38.43
CA LYS A 115 1.36 -25.74 37.90
C LYS A 115 -0.07 -25.63 38.44
N VAL A 116 -0.19 -25.35 39.73
CA VAL A 116 -1.44 -25.26 40.49
C VAL A 116 -1.46 -24.03 41.39
N SER A 117 -2.63 -23.68 41.91
CA SER A 117 -2.81 -22.49 42.76
C SER A 117 -2.09 -22.58 44.12
N THR A 118 -1.71 -23.76 44.58
CA THR A 118 -0.94 -23.93 45.82
C THR A 118 0.56 -23.76 45.63
N ASP A 119 1.07 -23.71 44.39
CA ASP A 119 2.49 -23.51 44.13
C ASP A 119 2.91 -22.08 44.52
N PRO A 120 4.11 -21.90 45.10
CA PRO A 120 4.57 -20.59 45.53
C PRO A 120 4.78 -19.65 44.33
N ILE A 121 4.50 -18.37 44.55
CA ILE A 121 4.80 -17.31 43.58
C ILE A 121 6.24 -16.87 43.75
N VAL A 122 7.01 -16.96 42.66
CA VAL A 122 8.37 -16.42 42.58
C VAL A 122 8.36 -15.37 41.48
N ARG A 123 8.30 -14.09 41.87
CA ARG A 123 8.24 -12.97 40.92
C ARG A 123 9.62 -12.71 40.31
N GLU A 124 9.73 -12.90 39.01
CA GLU A 124 10.91 -12.58 38.19
C GLU A 124 10.45 -12.07 36.82
N THR A 125 11.05 -10.99 36.32
CA THR A 125 10.71 -10.46 35.00
C THR A 125 11.40 -11.28 33.90
N VAL A 126 10.76 -12.39 33.49
CA VAL A 126 11.25 -13.25 32.40
C VAL A 126 10.76 -12.74 31.04
N ILE A 127 9.50 -12.34 30.96
CA ILE A 127 8.90 -11.69 29.79
C ILE A 127 8.56 -10.26 30.21
N PRO A 128 9.27 -9.23 29.70
CA PRO A 128 8.98 -7.85 30.02
C PRO A 128 7.59 -7.45 29.48
N GLU A 129 7.05 -6.35 30.00
CA GLU A 129 5.90 -5.73 29.34
C GLU A 129 6.26 -5.38 27.89
N PRO A 130 5.35 -5.64 26.94
CA PRO A 130 5.61 -5.31 25.56
C PRO A 130 5.78 -3.80 25.39
N HIS A 131 6.84 -3.42 24.69
CA HIS A 131 6.99 -2.05 24.22
C HIS A 131 6.31 -1.94 22.86
N ASP A 132 5.06 -1.50 22.86
CA ASP A 132 4.34 -1.18 21.62
C ASP A 132 4.48 0.32 21.36
N PRO A 133 5.47 0.76 20.56
CA PRO A 133 5.48 2.14 20.13
C PRO A 133 4.17 2.41 19.37
N PRO A 134 3.52 3.56 19.59
CA PRO A 134 2.31 3.90 18.85
C PRO A 134 2.62 3.86 17.36
N VAL A 135 1.88 3.03 16.62
CA VAL A 135 2.02 2.96 15.16
C VAL A 135 1.36 4.20 14.56
N THR A 136 2.18 5.13 14.09
CA THR A 136 1.71 6.26 13.30
C THR A 136 1.58 5.82 11.84
N TRP A 137 0.36 5.54 11.41
CA TRP A 137 0.08 5.19 10.01
C TRP A 137 0.09 6.43 9.12
N ARG A 138 0.91 6.43 8.06
CA ARG A 138 0.81 7.39 6.95
C ARG A 138 -0.15 6.82 5.92
N ASN A 139 -1.42 7.20 6.01
CA ASN A 139 -2.45 6.74 5.07
C ASN A 139 -2.61 7.74 3.94
N ARG A 140 -2.45 7.28 2.69
CA ARG A 140 -2.84 8.06 1.51
C ARG A 140 -4.36 8.21 1.50
N LYS A 141 -4.84 9.45 1.49
CA LYS A 141 -6.26 9.78 1.33
C LYS A 141 -6.55 10.10 -0.13
N ASP A 142 -7.82 9.97 -0.54
CA ASP A 142 -8.25 10.60 -1.79
C ASP A 142 -8.00 12.11 -1.68
N ILE A 143 -7.41 12.74 -2.70
CA ILE A 143 -7.12 14.17 -2.71
C ILE A 143 -8.39 15.01 -2.46
N ARG A 144 -9.55 14.53 -2.91
CA ARG A 144 -10.85 15.18 -2.69
C ARG A 144 -11.33 15.12 -1.24
N ASN A 145 -10.78 14.20 -0.45
CA ASN A 145 -11.11 13.99 0.95
C ASN A 145 -10.09 14.61 1.92
N LEU A 146 -9.10 15.34 1.42
CA LEU A 146 -8.23 16.13 2.28
C LEU A 146 -9.01 17.29 2.91
N THR A 147 -8.71 17.56 4.18
CA THR A 147 -9.10 18.83 4.80
C THR A 147 -8.39 20.01 4.10
N PRO A 148 -8.93 21.24 4.15
CA PRO A 148 -8.25 22.41 3.62
C PRO A 148 -6.82 22.55 4.14
N GLU A 149 -6.60 22.30 5.43
CA GLU A 149 -5.28 22.37 6.06
C GLU A 149 -4.32 21.30 5.52
N GLU A 150 -4.79 20.08 5.31
CA GLU A 150 -3.99 19.01 4.72
C GLU A 150 -3.62 19.32 3.26
N LEU A 151 -4.57 19.83 2.46
CA LEU A 151 -4.32 20.20 1.07
C LEU A 151 -3.29 21.33 0.96
N GLN A 152 -3.41 22.40 1.77
CA GLN A 152 -2.43 23.48 1.75
C GLN A 152 -1.06 23.03 2.27
N THR A 153 -1.02 22.11 3.25
CA THR A 153 0.22 21.51 3.72
C THR A 153 0.91 20.71 2.62
N TYR A 154 0.15 19.89 1.87
CA TYR A 154 0.66 19.12 0.76
C TYR A 154 1.24 20.03 -0.35
N ARG A 155 0.46 21.02 -0.81
CA ARG A 155 0.91 22.01 -1.79
C ARG A 155 2.16 22.75 -1.35
N ALA A 156 2.19 23.23 -0.10
CA ALA A 156 3.35 23.92 0.46
C ALA A 156 4.59 23.03 0.50
N LYS A 157 4.46 21.74 0.85
CA LYS A 157 5.59 20.79 0.82
C LYS A 157 6.12 20.56 -0.59
N LEU A 158 5.26 20.46 -1.60
CA LEU A 158 5.68 20.40 -3.00
C LEU A 158 6.43 21.67 -3.42
N GLU A 159 5.94 22.86 -3.04
CA GLU A 159 6.63 24.12 -3.34
C GLU A 159 7.98 24.23 -2.60
N ASP A 160 7.98 24.00 -1.30
CA ASP A 160 9.11 24.30 -0.40
C ASP A 160 10.22 23.27 -0.50
N ILE A 161 9.84 21.99 -0.41
CA ILE A 161 10.78 20.87 -0.31
C ILE A 161 11.17 20.41 -1.71
N LEU A 162 10.18 20.15 -2.57
CA LEU A 162 10.47 19.65 -3.91
C LEU A 162 10.86 20.78 -4.88
N GLY A 163 10.32 21.98 -4.71
CA GLY A 163 10.61 23.10 -5.61
C GLY A 163 9.95 22.95 -6.97
N VAL A 164 8.72 22.43 -7.03
CA VAL A 164 7.96 22.12 -8.25
C VAL A 164 7.97 23.24 -9.31
N GLY A 165 7.92 24.51 -8.88
CA GLY A 165 7.97 25.68 -9.76
C GLY A 165 9.38 26.18 -10.11
N ARG A 166 10.44 25.38 -9.93
CA ARG A 166 11.85 25.80 -10.10
C ARG A 166 12.66 24.78 -10.91
N VAL A 167 13.48 25.29 -11.83
CA VAL A 167 14.54 24.51 -12.50
C VAL A 167 15.63 24.12 -11.49
N LYS A 168 16.38 23.05 -11.78
CA LYS A 168 17.45 22.53 -10.90
C LYS A 168 16.98 22.31 -9.45
N SER A 169 15.76 21.80 -9.31
CA SER A 169 15.12 21.52 -8.03
C SER A 169 15.03 20.00 -7.80
N LYS A 170 14.64 19.61 -6.58
CA LYS A 170 14.40 18.20 -6.27
C LYS A 170 13.27 17.60 -7.11
N TRP A 171 12.29 18.41 -7.52
CA TRP A 171 11.24 18.01 -8.46
C TRP A 171 11.80 17.56 -9.80
N GLN A 172 12.75 18.31 -10.36
CA GLN A 172 13.39 17.95 -11.63
C GLN A 172 14.28 16.70 -11.47
N GLU A 173 14.99 16.55 -10.35
CA GLU A 173 15.74 15.32 -10.05
C GLU A 173 14.83 14.07 -9.97
N LEU A 174 13.62 14.24 -9.43
CA LEU A 174 12.63 13.17 -9.33
C LEU A 174 12.09 12.77 -10.69
N GLU A 175 11.87 13.71 -11.61
CA GLU A 175 11.54 13.37 -12.98
C GLU A 175 12.69 12.61 -13.67
N PHE A 176 13.94 13.07 -13.56
CA PHE A 176 15.05 12.34 -14.17
C PHE A 176 15.20 10.94 -13.59
N LEU A 177 14.88 10.76 -12.30
CA LEU A 177 14.78 9.45 -11.69
C LEU A 177 13.71 8.60 -12.38
N HIS A 178 12.51 9.13 -12.60
CA HIS A 178 11.46 8.44 -13.36
C HIS A 178 11.91 8.12 -14.80
N ALA A 179 12.26 9.13 -15.59
CA ALA A 179 12.58 8.98 -17.01
C ALA A 179 13.72 7.97 -17.29
N ASN A 180 14.70 7.85 -16.37
CA ASN A 180 15.88 7.00 -16.59
C ASN A 180 15.84 5.65 -15.86
N TRP A 181 15.01 5.49 -14.83
CA TRP A 181 15.03 4.29 -13.98
C TRP A 181 13.68 3.61 -13.81
N CYS A 182 12.59 4.22 -14.28
CA CYS A 182 11.27 3.59 -14.20
C CYS A 182 11.29 2.21 -14.89
N LEU A 183 10.54 1.29 -14.30
CA LEU A 183 10.30 -0.01 -14.89
C LEU A 183 8.90 0.01 -15.49
N HIS A 184 8.82 -0.33 -16.77
CA HIS A 184 7.60 -0.52 -17.53
C HIS A 184 7.67 -1.85 -18.28
N TYR A 185 6.50 -2.44 -18.56
CA TYR A 185 6.31 -3.68 -19.31
C TYR A 185 7.10 -4.86 -18.74
N GLN A 186 7.06 -5.01 -17.41
CA GLN A 186 7.70 -6.08 -16.65
C GLN A 186 7.09 -6.21 -15.24
N GLU A 187 7.28 -7.36 -14.59
CA GLU A 187 6.69 -7.67 -13.26
C GLU A 187 6.90 -6.54 -12.21
N ALA A 188 8.03 -5.84 -12.28
CA ALA A 188 8.38 -4.82 -11.32
C ALA A 188 7.75 -3.44 -11.57
N THR A 189 6.97 -3.22 -12.64
CA THR A 189 6.40 -1.90 -13.00
C THR A 189 5.76 -1.22 -11.79
N PHE A 190 4.69 -1.79 -11.24
CA PHE A 190 3.95 -1.15 -10.14
C PHE A 190 4.70 -1.14 -8.82
N LEU A 191 5.63 -2.07 -8.62
CA LEU A 191 6.45 -2.17 -7.42
C LEU A 191 7.53 -1.09 -7.40
N TRP A 192 8.11 -0.77 -8.55
CA TRP A 192 9.05 0.34 -8.71
C TRP A 192 8.35 1.67 -8.43
N HIS A 193 7.16 1.88 -8.99
CA HIS A 193 6.36 3.08 -8.76
C HIS A 193 5.93 3.22 -7.28
N ARG A 194 5.62 2.11 -6.60
CA ARG A 194 5.41 2.10 -5.13
C ARG A 194 6.64 2.62 -4.38
N ALA A 195 7.84 2.14 -4.74
CA ALA A 195 9.09 2.59 -4.13
C ALA A 195 9.37 4.07 -4.42
N TYR A 196 9.09 4.52 -5.65
CA TYR A 196 9.19 5.93 -6.04
C TYR A 196 8.28 6.82 -5.19
N LEU A 197 6.99 6.48 -5.06
CA LEU A 197 6.05 7.23 -4.24
C LEU A 197 6.50 7.28 -2.78
N ARG A 198 6.93 6.14 -2.22
CA ARG A 198 7.45 6.08 -0.86
C ARG A 198 8.67 6.99 -0.67
N TYR A 199 9.60 7.02 -1.62
CA TYR A 199 10.75 7.91 -1.56
C TYR A 199 10.33 9.38 -1.56
N VAL A 200 9.38 9.75 -2.42
CA VAL A 200 8.83 11.12 -2.43
C VAL A 200 8.14 11.44 -1.10
N GLU A 201 7.36 10.52 -0.53
CA GLU A 201 6.70 10.67 0.78
C GLU A 201 7.69 10.85 1.93
N GLU A 202 8.85 10.19 1.88
CA GLU A 202 9.93 10.36 2.84
C GLU A 202 10.62 11.73 2.70
N LEU A 203 10.80 12.23 1.47
CA LEU A 203 11.34 13.58 1.23
C LEU A 203 10.42 14.66 1.80
N ILE A 204 9.12 14.55 1.54
CA ILE A 204 8.16 15.58 1.93
C ILE A 204 7.58 15.37 3.32
N ASP A 205 7.82 14.23 3.97
CA ASP A 205 7.21 13.85 5.26
C ASP A 205 5.69 14.04 5.25
N PHE A 206 5.03 13.48 4.23
CA PHE A 206 3.58 13.57 4.03
C PHE A 206 3.10 12.46 3.09
N PRO A 207 2.01 11.73 3.39
CA PRO A 207 1.47 10.72 2.48
C PRO A 207 0.88 11.38 1.24
N ILE A 208 1.34 10.96 0.05
CA ILE A 208 0.85 11.51 -1.21
C ILE A 208 -0.65 11.18 -1.34
N PRO A 209 -1.54 12.17 -1.47
CA PRO A 209 -2.95 11.89 -1.67
C PRO A 209 -3.15 11.25 -3.06
N TYR A 210 -3.95 10.19 -3.13
CA TYR A 210 -4.25 9.55 -4.40
C TYR A 210 -5.42 10.24 -5.10
N TRP A 211 -5.48 10.18 -6.44
CA TRP A 211 -6.65 10.59 -7.21
C TRP A 211 -7.46 9.36 -7.59
N ASN A 212 -8.68 9.24 -7.05
CA ASN A 212 -9.59 8.13 -7.37
C ASN A 212 -10.26 8.31 -8.74
N CYS A 213 -9.48 8.28 -9.81
CA CYS A 213 -9.98 8.42 -11.19
C CYS A 213 -10.94 7.28 -11.59
N LEU A 214 -10.90 6.14 -10.90
CA LEU A 214 -11.68 4.94 -11.23
C LEU A 214 -12.90 4.73 -10.32
N ALA A 215 -13.32 5.77 -9.58
CA ALA A 215 -14.61 5.72 -8.88
C ALA A 215 -15.74 5.47 -9.89
N ALA A 216 -16.78 4.72 -9.48
CA ALA A 216 -17.88 4.32 -10.35
C ALA A 216 -18.56 5.51 -11.06
N GLU A 217 -18.60 6.67 -10.40
CA GLU A 217 -19.22 7.89 -10.92
C GLU A 217 -18.31 8.67 -11.88
N SER A 218 -17.02 8.32 -12.01
CA SER A 218 -16.05 9.06 -12.83
C SER A 218 -16.35 8.99 -14.33
N LYS A 219 -17.15 8.01 -14.77
CA LYS A 219 -17.61 7.85 -16.17
C LYS A 219 -18.87 8.64 -16.53
N ASP A 220 -19.54 9.26 -15.56
CA ASP A 220 -20.73 10.09 -15.81
C ASP A 220 -20.31 11.55 -16.03
N PRO A 221 -20.44 12.12 -17.26
CA PRO A 221 -20.04 13.50 -17.53
C PRO A 221 -20.65 14.58 -16.62
N ASN A 222 -21.75 14.26 -15.91
CA ASN A 222 -22.41 15.17 -14.98
C ASN A 222 -21.95 15.02 -13.51
N SER A 223 -21.10 14.04 -13.22
CA SER A 223 -20.61 13.75 -11.88
C SER A 223 -19.56 14.77 -11.44
N GLU A 224 -19.54 15.07 -10.14
CA GLU A 224 -18.46 15.86 -9.54
C GLU A 224 -17.11 15.11 -9.54
N PHE A 225 -17.14 13.78 -9.62
CA PHE A 225 -15.96 12.92 -9.66
C PHE A 225 -15.36 12.76 -11.05
N SER A 226 -16.05 13.19 -12.09
CA SER A 226 -15.55 13.17 -13.47
C SER A 226 -14.56 14.28 -13.75
N GLY A 227 -13.57 13.97 -14.58
CA GLY A 227 -12.48 14.88 -14.86
C GLY A 227 -11.38 14.86 -13.81
N LEU A 228 -10.50 15.84 -13.96
CA LEU A 228 -9.46 16.11 -12.99
C LEU A 228 -10.06 16.71 -11.70
N PRO A 229 -9.58 16.32 -10.49
CA PRO A 229 -9.96 16.99 -9.25
C PRO A 229 -9.64 18.48 -9.31
N LYS A 230 -10.52 19.32 -8.75
CA LYS A 230 -10.36 20.78 -8.76
C LYS A 230 -9.02 21.22 -8.16
N GLU A 231 -8.47 20.44 -7.24
CA GLU A 231 -7.20 20.69 -6.57
C GLU A 231 -6.01 20.82 -7.54
N PHE A 232 -6.09 20.20 -8.71
CA PHE A 232 -5.10 20.33 -9.79
C PHE A 232 -5.44 21.44 -10.80
N CYS A 233 -6.65 21.99 -10.72
CA CYS A 233 -7.16 23.05 -11.59
C CYS A 233 -7.12 24.43 -10.91
N ASP A 234 -7.06 24.51 -9.58
CA ASP A 234 -6.98 25.80 -8.89
C ASP A 234 -5.77 26.61 -9.40
N GLU A 235 -5.98 27.89 -9.68
CA GLU A 235 -4.94 28.83 -10.15
C GLU A 235 -3.94 29.15 -9.03
N GLU A 236 -4.46 29.36 -7.82
CA GLU A 236 -3.73 29.79 -6.65
C GLU A 236 -4.06 28.90 -5.45
N TYR A 237 -3.22 28.98 -4.43
CA TYR A 237 -3.46 28.36 -3.13
C TYR A 237 -2.97 29.27 -2.00
N GLU A 238 -3.49 29.05 -0.80
CA GLU A 238 -3.08 29.77 0.40
C GLU A 238 -1.96 28.99 1.09
N HIS A 239 -0.73 29.46 0.93
CA HIS A 239 0.43 28.87 1.57
C HIS A 239 0.40 29.19 3.08
N PRO A 240 0.63 28.20 3.97
CA PRO A 240 0.54 28.39 5.43
C PRO A 240 1.39 29.52 6.02
N THR A 241 2.45 29.96 5.33
CA THR A 241 3.41 30.97 5.83
C THR A 241 3.70 32.09 4.83
N LYS A 242 3.30 31.96 3.55
CA LYS A 242 3.63 32.92 2.48
C LYS A 242 2.40 33.60 1.85
N GLY A 243 1.19 33.29 2.33
CA GLY A 243 -0.07 33.80 1.76
C GLY A 243 -0.38 33.21 0.39
N THR A 244 -1.10 33.94 -0.45
CA THR A 244 -1.53 33.49 -1.79
C THR A 244 -0.33 33.27 -2.73
N ARG A 245 -0.29 32.09 -3.37
CA ARG A 245 0.78 31.65 -4.27
C ARG A 245 0.19 30.89 -5.47
N PRO A 246 0.87 30.82 -6.62
CA PRO A 246 0.46 29.92 -7.70
C PRO A 246 0.39 28.47 -7.22
N ASN A 247 -0.67 27.75 -7.60
CA ASN A 247 -0.86 26.36 -7.16
C ASN A 247 0.22 25.44 -7.75
N PRO A 248 1.07 24.80 -6.93
CA PRO A 248 2.15 23.93 -7.42
C PRO A 248 1.61 22.65 -8.06
N LEU A 249 0.35 22.27 -7.80
CA LEU A 249 -0.31 21.14 -8.47
C LEU A 249 -0.72 21.44 -9.92
N ARG A 250 -0.81 22.72 -10.28
CA ARG A 250 -1.15 23.17 -11.63
C ARG A 250 0.08 23.70 -12.36
N TYR A 251 0.87 24.51 -11.68
CA TYR A 251 2.00 25.26 -12.24
C TYR A 251 3.35 24.62 -11.92
N ALA A 252 3.48 23.34 -12.26
CA ALA A 252 4.77 22.66 -12.25
C ALA A 252 5.56 23.00 -13.50
N LEU A 253 6.87 23.23 -13.35
CA LEU A 253 7.71 23.47 -14.53
C LEU A 253 7.92 22.16 -15.28
N ALA A 254 7.58 22.18 -16.57
CA ALA A 254 8.11 21.22 -17.53
C ALA A 254 9.58 21.56 -17.77
N LEU A 255 10.48 20.55 -17.76
CA LEU A 255 11.89 20.81 -18.06
C LEU A 255 12.03 21.23 -19.50
N ILE A 256 12.54 22.43 -19.69
CA ILE A 256 12.78 23.03 -20.98
C ILE A 256 14.23 23.51 -21.01
N ASP A 257 15.12 22.72 -21.62
CA ASP A 257 16.39 23.20 -22.19
C ASP A 257 16.14 23.86 -23.58
N ASP A 258 14.92 24.34 -23.85
CA ASP A 258 14.52 25.03 -25.08
C ASP A 258 14.68 26.56 -24.95
N PRO A 259 15.26 27.25 -25.94
CA PRO A 259 15.31 28.71 -26.00
C PRO A 259 13.94 29.43 -26.11
N ASP A 260 12.81 28.74 -26.42
CA ASP A 260 11.45 29.32 -26.55
C ASP A 260 10.57 29.17 -25.27
N VAL A 261 11.21 29.27 -24.09
CA VAL A 261 10.66 29.11 -22.71
C VAL A 261 9.30 29.76 -22.43
N GLU A 262 8.88 30.78 -23.18
CA GLU A 262 7.66 31.54 -22.84
C GLU A 262 6.34 30.80 -23.14
N LYS A 263 6.30 29.81 -24.05
CA LYS A 263 5.04 29.17 -24.45
C LYS A 263 4.67 27.90 -23.68
N HIS A 264 5.65 27.11 -23.23
CA HIS A 264 5.43 25.78 -22.61
C HIS A 264 6.03 25.67 -21.21
N ARG A 265 6.13 26.81 -20.51
CA ARG A 265 6.84 26.89 -19.22
C ARG A 265 6.35 25.90 -18.15
N PHE A 266 5.05 25.64 -18.13
CA PHE A 266 4.42 24.75 -17.17
C PHE A 266 3.86 23.52 -17.86
N VAL A 267 3.66 22.46 -17.10
CA VAL A 267 3.09 21.22 -17.61
C VAL A 267 1.75 21.44 -18.30
N GLU A 268 1.58 20.80 -19.44
CA GLU A 268 0.40 20.87 -20.28
C GLU A 268 -0.45 19.61 -20.16
N ARG A 269 -1.75 19.84 -19.96
CA ARG A 269 -2.80 18.82 -19.93
C ARG A 269 -3.81 19.14 -21.02
N ASP A 270 -4.70 18.19 -21.31
CA ASP A 270 -5.80 18.46 -22.23
C ASP A 270 -6.64 19.66 -21.71
N PRO A 271 -6.78 20.74 -22.51
CA PRO A 271 -7.49 21.94 -22.11
C PRO A 271 -8.93 21.71 -21.61
N ILE A 272 -9.61 20.67 -22.11
CA ILE A 272 -11.00 20.38 -21.73
C ILE A 272 -11.13 19.95 -20.27
N LEU A 273 -10.05 19.46 -19.66
CA LEU A 273 -10.01 19.09 -18.23
C LEU A 273 -10.13 20.31 -17.31
N TYR A 274 -9.81 21.51 -17.81
CA TYR A 274 -9.96 22.76 -17.08
C TYR A 274 -11.32 23.42 -17.30
N SER A 275 -11.79 23.46 -18.55
CA SER A 275 -13.04 24.15 -18.88
C SER A 275 -14.26 23.38 -18.39
N ARG A 276 -14.20 22.03 -18.41
CA ARG A 276 -15.33 21.13 -18.16
C ARG A 276 -16.59 21.54 -18.93
N GLU A 277 -16.40 22.18 -20.09
CA GLU A 277 -17.50 22.68 -20.89
C GLU A 277 -18.36 21.50 -21.36
N ALA A 278 -19.59 21.46 -20.86
CA ALA A 278 -20.53 20.40 -21.21
C ALA A 278 -20.75 20.39 -22.73
N GLY A 279 -20.40 19.29 -23.36
CA GLY A 279 -20.39 19.17 -24.82
C GLY A 279 -20.02 17.76 -25.27
N GLU A 280 -20.04 17.55 -26.58
CA GLU A 280 -19.71 16.25 -27.18
C GLU A 280 -18.28 15.80 -26.85
N GLU A 281 -17.32 16.73 -26.89
CA GLU A 281 -15.91 16.46 -26.58
C GLU A 281 -15.71 16.07 -25.12
N TRP A 282 -16.32 16.79 -24.18
CA TRP A 282 -16.26 16.47 -22.74
C TRP A 282 -16.91 15.11 -22.46
N ASN A 283 -18.07 14.87 -23.07
CA ASN A 283 -18.78 13.60 -22.92
C ASN A 283 -17.96 12.44 -23.47
N ARG A 284 -17.32 12.59 -24.63
CA ARG A 284 -16.43 11.59 -25.22
C ARG A 284 -15.25 11.31 -24.30
N LYS A 285 -14.58 12.37 -23.83
CA LYS A 285 -13.42 12.26 -22.95
C LYS A 285 -13.77 11.56 -21.65
N VAL A 286 -14.80 12.00 -20.93
CA VAL A 286 -15.20 11.37 -19.66
C VAL A 286 -15.66 9.92 -19.84
N ARG A 287 -16.36 9.59 -20.93
CA ARG A 287 -16.86 8.22 -21.16
C ARG A 287 -15.77 7.19 -21.41
N MET A 288 -14.52 7.60 -21.70
CA MET A 288 -13.39 6.67 -21.75
C MET A 288 -13.18 5.91 -20.43
N PHE A 289 -13.59 6.49 -19.30
CA PHE A 289 -13.54 5.79 -18.01
C PHE A 289 -14.47 4.57 -17.94
N GLU A 290 -15.46 4.43 -18.83
CA GLU A 290 -16.22 3.18 -18.94
C GLU A 290 -15.32 2.03 -19.41
N LEU A 291 -14.55 2.25 -20.48
CA LEU A 291 -13.56 1.29 -20.98
C LEU A 291 -12.49 0.98 -19.93
N TYR A 292 -11.90 2.02 -19.30
CA TYR A 292 -10.82 1.81 -18.32
C TYR A 292 -11.30 1.03 -17.10
N GLN A 293 -12.52 1.30 -16.61
CA GLN A 293 -13.11 0.55 -15.51
C GLN A 293 -13.32 -0.93 -15.87
N GLU A 294 -13.75 -1.22 -17.10
CA GLU A 294 -13.92 -2.59 -17.58
C GLU A 294 -12.58 -3.33 -17.70
N GLN A 295 -11.57 -2.70 -18.31
CA GLN A 295 -10.22 -3.27 -18.46
C GLN A 295 -9.58 -3.57 -17.10
N ILE A 296 -9.66 -2.65 -16.15
CA ILE A 296 -9.12 -2.84 -14.78
C ILE A 296 -9.95 -3.86 -14.00
N GLY A 297 -11.28 -3.86 -14.18
CA GLY A 297 -12.14 -4.89 -13.60
C GLY A 297 -11.78 -6.29 -14.10
N PHE A 298 -11.35 -6.41 -15.36
CA PHE A 298 -10.86 -7.66 -15.93
C PHE A 298 -9.45 -8.03 -15.43
N SER A 299 -8.52 -7.07 -15.29
CA SER A 299 -7.19 -7.34 -14.74
C SER A 299 -7.30 -7.84 -13.28
N LEU A 300 -8.17 -7.24 -12.48
CA LEU A 300 -8.42 -7.63 -11.09
C LEU A 300 -9.01 -9.03 -10.92
N GLN A 301 -9.41 -9.73 -11.99
CA GLN A 301 -9.87 -11.12 -11.95
C GLN A 301 -8.75 -12.14 -12.19
N GLN A 302 -7.57 -11.72 -12.65
CA GLN A 302 -6.48 -12.64 -13.01
C GLN A 302 -5.92 -13.36 -11.79
N LYS A 303 -5.45 -14.60 -11.92
CA LYS A 303 -4.92 -15.34 -10.74
C LYS A 303 -3.45 -15.08 -10.50
N THR A 304 -2.70 -14.81 -11.55
CA THR A 304 -1.26 -14.55 -11.51
C THR A 304 -1.03 -13.05 -11.57
N TYR A 305 0.04 -12.60 -10.92
CA TYR A 305 0.42 -11.20 -10.91
C TYR A 305 1.08 -10.80 -12.25
N SER A 306 2.07 -11.57 -12.71
CA SER A 306 2.80 -11.32 -13.95
C SER A 306 3.00 -12.60 -14.75
N GLN A 307 3.11 -12.43 -16.07
CA GLN A 307 3.69 -13.49 -16.91
C GLN A 307 5.14 -13.76 -16.47
N PRO A 308 5.64 -15.01 -16.53
CA PRO A 308 7.03 -15.32 -16.26
C PRO A 308 7.99 -14.51 -17.16
N MET A 309 8.94 -13.80 -16.55
CA MET A 309 9.85 -12.90 -17.28
C MET A 309 10.97 -13.61 -18.06
N ASN A 310 10.95 -14.94 -18.13
CA ASN A 310 11.77 -15.70 -19.08
C ASN A 310 11.19 -15.66 -20.50
N ILE A 311 10.00 -15.12 -20.71
CA ILE A 311 9.35 -15.06 -22.03
C ILE A 311 10.17 -14.30 -23.08
N THR A 312 10.91 -13.28 -22.66
CA THR A 312 11.82 -12.52 -23.54
C THR A 312 13.10 -13.29 -23.86
N GLN A 313 13.49 -14.27 -23.02
CA GLN A 313 14.63 -15.15 -23.29
C GLN A 313 14.34 -16.11 -24.45
N GLU A 314 13.08 -16.50 -24.66
CA GLU A 314 12.67 -17.29 -25.83
C GLU A 314 12.88 -16.53 -27.15
N GLN A 315 12.96 -15.20 -27.08
CA GLN A 315 13.30 -14.30 -28.19
C GLN A 315 14.80 -13.92 -28.22
N GLY A 316 15.62 -14.51 -27.36
CA GLY A 316 17.05 -14.23 -27.26
C GLY A 316 17.42 -12.95 -26.49
N LEU A 317 16.45 -12.32 -25.80
CA LEU A 317 16.70 -11.14 -24.96
C LEU A 317 17.17 -11.55 -23.55
N PRO A 318 17.93 -10.69 -22.85
CA PRO A 318 18.30 -10.92 -21.46
C PRO A 318 17.06 -11.10 -20.56
N TYR A 319 17.23 -11.89 -19.49
CA TYR A 319 16.20 -12.06 -18.47
C TYR A 319 15.77 -10.69 -17.90
N GLY A 320 14.46 -10.49 -17.77
CA GLY A 320 13.90 -9.26 -17.23
C GLY A 320 13.90 -8.08 -18.19
N THR A 321 14.19 -8.30 -19.48
CA THR A 321 13.93 -7.27 -20.51
C THR A 321 12.42 -6.99 -20.57
N SER A 322 12.07 -5.70 -20.74
CA SER A 322 10.69 -5.29 -20.91
C SER A 322 10.07 -5.98 -22.13
N TRP A 323 8.83 -6.44 -22.02
CA TRP A 323 8.17 -7.20 -23.07
C TRP A 323 7.42 -6.31 -24.08
N ALA A 324 7.34 -5.00 -23.81
CA ALA A 324 6.94 -3.94 -24.73
C ALA A 324 7.84 -2.70 -24.52
N SER A 325 7.69 -1.70 -25.41
CA SER A 325 8.42 -0.43 -25.36
C SER A 325 7.58 0.66 -26.03
N ILE A 326 6.65 1.25 -25.27
CA ILE A 326 5.73 2.28 -25.73
C ILE A 326 6.16 3.62 -25.10
N PRO A 327 6.74 4.56 -25.87
CA PRO A 327 7.25 5.83 -25.32
C PRO A 327 6.17 6.93 -25.19
N GLU A 328 5.12 6.84 -26.00
CA GLU A 328 4.02 7.81 -26.08
C GLU A 328 2.67 7.11 -25.90
N PHE A 329 1.76 7.77 -25.21
CA PHE A 329 0.50 7.22 -24.77
C PHE A 329 -0.70 7.88 -25.43
N ASP A 330 -1.54 7.07 -26.07
CA ASP A 330 -2.86 7.51 -26.54
C ASP A 330 -3.94 7.23 -25.48
N GLU A 331 -5.06 7.98 -25.53
CA GLU A 331 -6.20 7.73 -24.64
C GLU A 331 -6.90 6.38 -24.91
N GLU A 332 -6.59 5.73 -26.03
CA GLU A 332 -7.10 4.41 -26.42
C GLU A 332 -6.00 3.59 -27.15
N GLN A 333 -5.03 3.09 -26.39
CA GLN A 333 -3.95 2.25 -26.93
C GLN A 333 -4.49 0.94 -27.51
N LEU A 334 -3.88 0.50 -28.62
CA LEU A 334 -4.28 -0.73 -29.28
C LEU A 334 -3.78 -1.95 -28.50
N ASP A 335 -4.58 -3.00 -28.60
CA ASP A 335 -4.30 -4.28 -27.96
C ASP A 335 -3.02 -4.96 -28.46
N GLU A 336 -2.65 -4.71 -29.71
CA GLU A 336 -1.49 -5.29 -30.39
C GLU A 336 -0.15 -4.71 -29.91
N ASP A 337 -0.16 -3.54 -29.29
CA ASP A 337 1.03 -2.91 -28.71
C ASP A 337 1.49 -3.62 -27.43
N TYR A 338 0.66 -4.52 -26.89
CA TYR A 338 0.90 -5.28 -25.66
C TYR A 338 0.91 -6.78 -25.96
N PRO A 339 1.98 -7.34 -26.51
CA PRO A 339 2.01 -8.75 -26.93
C PRO A 339 1.95 -9.77 -25.78
N TYR A 340 2.16 -9.34 -24.52
CA TYR A 340 2.29 -10.23 -23.35
C TYR A 340 1.41 -9.87 -22.14
N ARG A 341 0.38 -9.04 -22.34
CA ARG A 341 -0.57 -8.64 -21.28
C ARG A 341 -1.63 -9.70 -20.95
N ALA A 342 -1.23 -10.90 -20.55
CA ALA A 342 -2.19 -11.95 -20.22
C ALA A 342 -2.45 -12.11 -18.71
N GLU A 343 -1.54 -11.64 -17.84
CA GLU A 343 -1.74 -11.62 -16.39
C GLU A 343 -2.12 -10.21 -15.90
N PHE A 344 -2.30 -10.08 -14.58
CA PHE A 344 -2.75 -8.84 -13.95
C PHE A 344 -1.93 -7.63 -14.40
N ASP A 345 -0.61 -7.67 -14.26
CA ASP A 345 0.24 -6.50 -14.45
C ASP A 345 0.15 -5.95 -15.88
N GLY A 346 0.31 -6.77 -16.91
CA GLY A 346 0.24 -6.33 -18.29
C GLY A 346 -1.18 -5.91 -18.69
N LEU A 347 -2.23 -6.59 -18.21
CA LEU A 347 -3.62 -6.16 -18.45
C LEU A 347 -3.96 -4.85 -17.72
N PHE A 348 -3.26 -4.59 -16.63
CA PHE A 348 -3.45 -3.38 -15.81
C PHE A 348 -2.61 -2.21 -16.32
N GLU A 349 -1.47 -2.48 -16.95
CA GLU A 349 -0.56 -1.46 -17.50
C GLU A 349 -1.14 -0.74 -18.73
N GLN A 350 -1.88 -1.44 -19.60
CA GLN A 350 -2.53 -0.79 -20.75
C GLN A 350 -3.57 0.29 -20.34
N PRO A 351 -4.60 0.01 -19.50
CA PRO A 351 -5.49 1.07 -19.05
C PRO A 351 -4.75 2.12 -18.21
N HIS A 352 -3.58 1.79 -17.65
CA HIS A 352 -2.72 2.78 -17.01
C HIS A 352 -2.14 3.77 -18.04
N ASP A 353 -1.54 3.25 -19.11
CA ASP A 353 -1.00 4.03 -20.22
C ASP A 353 -2.10 4.86 -20.89
N ASN A 354 -3.30 4.28 -21.06
CA ASN A 354 -4.45 5.01 -21.60
C ASN A 354 -4.83 6.24 -20.76
N ILE A 355 -4.76 6.15 -19.42
CA ILE A 355 -5.08 7.28 -18.56
C ILE A 355 -3.99 8.34 -18.62
N HIS A 356 -2.72 7.97 -18.80
CA HIS A 356 -1.65 8.93 -19.11
C HIS A 356 -1.97 9.72 -20.38
N GLY A 357 -2.29 9.03 -21.47
CA GLY A 357 -2.72 9.64 -22.74
C GLY A 357 -3.97 10.51 -22.59
N TRP A 358 -4.93 10.06 -21.78
CA TRP A 358 -6.16 10.79 -21.48
C TRP A 358 -5.92 12.11 -20.75
N ILE A 359 -4.92 12.20 -19.87
CA ILE A 359 -4.64 13.43 -19.11
C ILE A 359 -4.11 14.54 -20.03
N GLY A 360 -3.29 14.19 -21.02
CA GLY A 360 -2.79 15.12 -22.02
C GLY A 360 -1.28 15.03 -22.28
N PRO A 361 -0.72 15.96 -23.07
CA PRO A 361 0.54 15.77 -23.79
C PRO A 361 1.74 15.45 -22.90
N ASP A 362 1.94 16.14 -21.77
CA ASP A 362 3.10 15.86 -20.91
C ASP A 362 2.95 14.55 -20.13
N MET A 363 1.74 14.25 -19.67
CA MET A 363 1.43 12.94 -19.06
C MET A 363 1.48 11.80 -20.09
N ALA A 364 1.20 12.09 -21.36
CA ALA A 364 1.20 11.15 -22.47
C ALA A 364 2.60 10.77 -22.96
N ASN A 365 3.68 11.33 -22.40
CA ASN A 365 5.04 10.97 -22.77
C ASN A 365 5.78 10.39 -21.56
N ASN A 366 6.24 9.15 -21.66
CA ASN A 366 6.91 8.46 -20.55
C ASN A 366 8.16 9.22 -20.04
N SER A 367 8.83 9.96 -20.92
CA SER A 367 10.01 10.77 -20.55
C SER A 367 9.64 12.06 -19.81
N PHE A 368 8.38 12.53 -19.89
CA PHE A 368 7.96 13.82 -19.32
C PHE A 368 6.85 13.72 -18.28
N THR A 369 6.13 12.60 -18.20
CA THR A 369 4.97 12.40 -17.31
C THR A 369 5.29 12.70 -15.85
N GLY A 370 6.53 12.43 -15.41
CA GLY A 370 7.00 12.72 -14.06
C GLY A 370 7.06 14.22 -13.69
N PHE A 371 6.99 15.15 -14.65
CA PHE A 371 6.92 16.59 -14.38
C PHE A 371 5.56 17.05 -13.87
N ASP A 372 4.49 16.35 -14.21
CA ASP A 372 3.13 16.73 -13.82
C ASP A 372 2.81 16.21 -12.41
N PRO A 373 2.45 17.06 -11.44
CA PRO A 373 2.06 16.62 -10.10
C PRO A 373 0.89 15.63 -10.05
N VAL A 374 0.06 15.57 -11.11
CA VAL A 374 -0.98 14.55 -11.25
C VAL A 374 -0.38 13.15 -11.28
N PHE A 375 0.84 12.98 -11.81
CA PHE A 375 1.58 11.72 -11.80
C PHE A 375 1.61 11.08 -10.41
N LEU A 376 1.96 11.85 -9.38
CA LEU A 376 2.08 11.34 -8.01
C LEU A 376 0.74 10.81 -7.48
N SER A 377 -0.33 11.57 -7.66
CA SER A 377 -1.66 11.19 -7.16
C SER A 377 -2.29 10.08 -7.99
N TYR A 378 -2.05 10.09 -9.30
CA TYR A 378 -2.50 9.03 -10.20
C TYR A 378 -1.81 7.70 -9.86
N HIS A 379 -0.47 7.68 -9.80
CA HIS A 379 0.29 6.50 -9.38
C HIS A 379 -0.02 6.09 -7.95
N GLY A 380 -0.38 7.02 -7.07
CA GLY A 380 -0.91 6.70 -5.74
C GLY A 380 -2.18 5.83 -5.78
N ASN A 381 -3.04 6.03 -6.78
CA ASN A 381 -4.24 5.20 -6.97
C ASN A 381 -3.93 3.88 -7.67
N ILE A 382 -2.97 3.87 -8.60
CA ILE A 382 -2.46 2.65 -9.23
C ILE A 382 -1.85 1.72 -8.18
N ASP A 383 -1.00 2.25 -7.30
CA ASP A 383 -0.43 1.50 -6.18
C ASP A 383 -1.51 0.98 -5.22
N ARG A 384 -2.54 1.79 -4.95
CA ARG A 384 -3.70 1.37 -4.15
C ARG A 384 -4.43 0.17 -4.78
N ILE A 385 -4.63 0.17 -6.10
CA ILE A 385 -5.31 -0.93 -6.82
C ILE A 385 -4.41 -2.17 -6.86
N THR A 386 -3.11 -2.01 -7.11
CA THR A 386 -2.13 -3.08 -7.00
C THR A 386 -2.14 -3.70 -5.61
N GLU A 387 -2.19 -2.90 -4.53
CA GLU A 387 -2.29 -3.41 -3.16
C GLU A 387 -3.58 -4.22 -2.92
N ILE A 388 -4.70 -3.80 -3.49
CA ILE A 388 -5.97 -4.57 -3.43
C ILE A 388 -5.79 -5.94 -4.12
N PHE A 389 -5.13 -5.97 -5.28
CA PHE A 389 -4.84 -7.22 -5.99
C PHE A 389 -3.95 -8.15 -5.14
N LEU A 390 -2.87 -7.60 -4.57
CA LEU A 390 -1.92 -8.35 -3.75
C LEU A 390 -2.59 -8.92 -2.49
N ARG A 391 -3.39 -8.13 -1.78
CA ARG A 391 -4.08 -8.57 -0.56
C ARG A 391 -5.20 -9.56 -0.81
N SER A 392 -5.86 -9.48 -1.97
CA SER A 392 -6.93 -10.42 -2.32
C SER A 392 -6.41 -11.81 -2.73
N ARG A 393 -5.09 -11.98 -2.92
CA ARG A 393 -4.48 -13.25 -3.34
C ARG A 393 -3.35 -13.66 -2.41
N ARG A 394 -3.67 -14.60 -1.51
CA ARG A 394 -2.66 -15.29 -0.70
C ARG A 394 -1.91 -16.30 -1.58
N GLY A 395 -0.58 -16.26 -1.57
CA GLY A 395 0.27 -17.19 -2.32
C GLY A 395 0.64 -16.76 -3.74
N LEU A 396 0.58 -15.46 -4.04
CA LEU A 396 1.17 -14.93 -5.27
C LEU A 396 2.66 -15.28 -5.34
N THR A 397 3.08 -15.83 -6.47
CA THR A 397 4.48 -16.07 -6.78
C THR A 397 4.96 -14.94 -7.68
N PHE A 398 5.96 -14.21 -7.20
CA PHE A 398 6.74 -13.31 -8.04
C PHE A 398 7.80 -14.14 -8.75
N THR A 399 7.86 -14.01 -10.06
CA THR A 399 8.72 -14.81 -10.93
C THR A 399 10.12 -14.22 -11.05
N SER A 400 10.35 -13.03 -10.49
CA SER A 400 11.56 -12.27 -10.72
C SER A 400 12.09 -11.49 -9.52
N SER A 401 13.41 -11.53 -9.37
CA SER A 401 14.16 -10.73 -8.38
C SER A 401 14.58 -9.40 -9.00
N PHE A 402 13.62 -8.59 -9.46
CA PHE A 402 13.95 -7.27 -10.00
C PHE A 402 14.41 -6.34 -8.88
N PRO A 403 15.65 -5.84 -8.94
CA PRO A 403 16.08 -4.81 -8.02
C PRO A 403 15.34 -3.51 -8.39
N LEU A 404 14.61 -2.95 -7.43
CA LEU A 404 13.92 -1.67 -7.57
C LEU A 404 14.93 -0.51 -7.50
N ARG A 405 15.89 -0.50 -8.44
CA ARG A 405 16.95 0.51 -8.47
C ARG A 405 16.37 1.88 -8.81
N PRO A 406 16.95 2.96 -8.27
CA PRO A 406 18.12 3.02 -7.37
C PRO A 406 17.73 3.08 -5.88
N PHE A 407 16.54 2.63 -5.48
CA PHE A 407 16.01 2.78 -4.13
C PHE A 407 16.65 1.85 -3.10
N ILE A 408 17.29 2.39 -2.07
CA ILE A 408 17.86 1.60 -0.97
C ILE A 408 17.13 1.89 0.36
N ASN A 409 17.40 1.09 1.39
CA ASN A 409 16.87 1.30 2.74
C ASN A 409 15.35 1.43 2.77
N GLN A 410 14.65 0.50 2.10
CA GLN A 410 13.19 0.56 1.94
C GLN A 410 12.70 1.87 1.29
N ALA A 411 13.41 2.32 0.24
CA ALA A 411 13.09 3.51 -0.55
C ALA A 411 13.09 4.81 0.27
N ARG A 412 13.95 4.87 1.29
CA ARG A 412 14.22 6.12 2.03
C ARG A 412 15.34 6.93 1.40
N GLU A 413 16.19 6.27 0.63
CA GLU A 413 17.40 6.83 0.05
C GLU A 413 17.63 6.28 -1.36
N LEU A 414 18.49 6.95 -2.13
CA LEU A 414 18.91 6.51 -3.47
C LEU A 414 20.39 6.16 -3.48
N SER A 415 20.75 5.11 -4.22
CA SER A 415 22.14 4.82 -4.57
C SER A 415 22.25 4.33 -6.02
N TYR A 416 22.81 5.19 -6.86
CA TYR A 416 23.02 4.95 -8.30
C TYR A 416 24.24 4.07 -8.59
N SER A 417 25.12 3.87 -7.61
CA SER A 417 26.37 3.13 -7.78
C SER A 417 26.43 1.81 -7.01
N ASP A 418 25.39 1.47 -6.24
CA ASP A 418 25.41 0.23 -5.48
C ASP A 418 25.07 -0.97 -6.39
N PRO A 419 25.91 -2.01 -6.44
CA PRO A 419 25.65 -3.14 -7.31
C PRO A 419 24.75 -4.21 -6.65
N ARG A 420 24.54 -4.16 -5.33
CA ARG A 420 23.95 -5.27 -4.57
C ARG A 420 22.45 -5.40 -4.82
N GLU A 421 21.98 -6.51 -5.36
CA GLU A 421 20.54 -6.68 -5.69
C GLU A 421 19.61 -6.69 -4.48
N TYR A 422 20.07 -7.20 -3.32
CA TYR A 422 19.25 -7.46 -2.13
C TYR A 422 19.05 -6.24 -1.20
N ILE A 423 19.66 -5.10 -1.48
CA ILE A 423 19.43 -3.87 -0.70
C ILE A 423 18.29 -3.02 -1.27
N TYR A 424 17.85 -3.36 -2.49
CA TYR A 424 16.75 -2.71 -3.18
C TYR A 424 15.44 -3.29 -2.66
N THR A 425 14.49 -2.40 -2.38
CA THR A 425 13.30 -2.67 -1.58
C THR A 425 12.60 -3.97 -1.96
N MET A 426 12.46 -4.90 -1.00
CA MET A 426 11.69 -6.12 -1.19
C MET A 426 10.20 -5.81 -1.34
N VAL A 427 9.52 -6.62 -2.14
CA VAL A 427 8.05 -6.63 -2.23
C VAL A 427 7.48 -7.07 -0.89
N GLY A 428 6.62 -6.24 -0.28
CA GLY A 428 5.75 -6.67 0.83
C GLY A 428 6.15 -6.28 2.25
N ASP A 429 7.15 -5.41 2.46
CA ASP A 429 7.38 -4.82 3.79
C ASP A 429 6.37 -3.67 4.03
N THR A 430 5.17 -4.01 4.51
CA THR A 430 4.22 -3.09 5.16
C THR A 430 4.08 -3.38 6.64
#